data_AF-A0A0F2RHD6-F1
#
_entry.id   AF-A0A0F2RHD6-F1
#
_cell.length_a   1.000
_cell.length_b   1.000
_cell.length_c   1.000
_cell.angle_alpha   90.00
_cell.angle_beta   90.00
_cell.angle_gamma   90.00
#
_symmetry.space_group_name_H-M   'P 1'
#
loop_
_entity.id
_entity.type
_entity.pdbx_description
1 polymer ?
#
loop_
_entity_poly.entity_id
_entity_poly.type
_entity_poly.pdbx_seq_one_letter_code
_entity_poly.pdbx_strand_id
1 'polypeptide(L)'
;MFYPEIPTRLRMPSRRNLPQSEVTAEQDEIVRLLTDPETFGGREPAYFDTAVSYLVVDGVHLYVLRKPLDHDGLRCATVEDRWNWCEAQCMRGFSSLGAVMARPLPIARREGQLFLGGPGYICDWVLKVTCQSVVVEPGFITLRRAA
;
A
#
# COMPACT_ATOMS: atom_id res chain seq x y z
N MET A 1 -8.75 7.81 -16.49
CA MET A 1 -8.60 7.83 -15.02
C MET A 1 -7.75 9.05 -14.70
N PHE A 2 -8.38 10.12 -14.20
CA PHE A 2 -7.68 11.35 -13.80
C PHE A 2 -6.96 11.05 -12.48
N TYR A 3 -5.63 10.93 -12.51
CA TYR A 3 -4.82 11.14 -11.32
C TYR A 3 -4.60 12.65 -11.29
N PRO A 4 -5.19 13.42 -10.35
CA PRO A 4 -4.83 14.82 -10.22
C PRO A 4 -3.33 14.85 -9.94
N GLU A 5 -2.61 15.50 -10.86
CA GLU A 5 -1.17 15.72 -10.94
C GLU A 5 -0.38 15.27 -9.70
N ILE A 6 0.45 14.24 -9.86
CA ILE A 6 1.54 14.00 -8.92
C ILE A 6 2.44 15.24 -9.01
N PRO A 7 2.60 16.04 -7.93
CA PRO A 7 3.42 17.24 -7.99
C PRO A 7 4.86 16.80 -8.22
N THR A 8 5.32 16.86 -9.47
CA THR A 8 6.64 16.34 -9.84
C THR A 8 7.77 17.20 -9.30
N ARG A 9 7.48 18.31 -8.61
CA ARG A 9 8.46 19.20 -7.97
C ARG A 9 7.87 19.98 -6.79
N LEU A 10 7.14 19.35 -5.87
CA LEU A 10 7.08 19.96 -4.53
C LEU A 10 8.46 19.79 -3.90
N ARG A 11 9.11 20.94 -3.66
CA ARG A 11 10.31 21.05 -2.83
C ARG A 11 9.89 20.65 -1.41
N MET A 12 9.77 19.34 -1.17
CA MET A 12 9.65 18.80 0.18
C MET A 12 10.92 19.22 0.93
N PRO A 13 10.81 19.52 2.25
CA PRO A 13 11.98 19.83 3.05
C PRO A 13 13.05 18.78 2.79
N SER A 14 14.26 19.26 2.50
CA SER A 14 15.45 18.49 2.12
C SER A 14 15.47 17.10 2.71
N ARG A 15 15.84 16.09 1.90
CA ARG A 15 16.42 14.77 2.29
C ARG A 15 16.87 14.73 3.75
N ARG A 16 15.94 14.62 4.70
CA ARG A 16 16.24 14.34 6.08
C ARG A 16 16.03 12.85 6.17
N ASN A 17 17.05 12.14 6.61
CA ASN A 17 16.87 10.82 7.19
C ASN A 17 15.84 11.00 8.31
N LEU A 18 14.56 10.79 8.00
CA LEU A 18 13.56 10.61 9.04
C LEU A 18 14.06 9.43 9.89
N PRO A 19 14.19 9.61 11.21
CA PRO A 19 14.65 8.54 12.06
C PRO A 19 13.71 7.35 11.88
N GLN A 20 14.29 6.14 11.77
CA GLN A 20 13.55 4.90 11.51
C GLN A 20 12.37 4.70 12.48
N SER A 21 12.48 5.21 13.71
CA SER A 21 11.42 5.22 14.71
C SER A 21 10.19 6.04 14.32
N GLU A 22 10.35 7.19 13.67
CA GLU A 22 9.23 8.05 13.22
C GLU A 22 8.50 7.41 12.04
N VAL A 23 9.23 6.81 11.10
CA VAL A 23 8.64 6.07 9.97
C VAL A 23 7.87 4.84 10.46
N THR A 24 8.39 4.18 11.51
CA THR A 24 7.69 3.04 12.13
C THR A 24 6.40 3.48 12.81
N ALA A 25 6.41 4.57 13.58
CA ALA A 25 5.22 5.09 14.23
C ALA A 25 4.13 5.54 13.24
N GLU A 26 4.53 6.17 12.12
CA GLU A 26 3.60 6.51 11.05
C GLU A 26 3.02 5.26 10.39
N GLN A 27 3.83 4.24 10.09
CA GLN A 27 3.32 2.98 9.55
C GLN A 27 2.41 2.23 10.52
N ASP A 28 2.64 2.28 11.83
CA ASP A 28 1.74 1.67 12.81
C ASP A 28 0.33 2.31 12.76
N GLU A 29 0.25 3.62 12.52
CA GLU A 29 -1.03 4.32 12.34
C GLU A 29 -1.73 3.92 11.04
N ILE A 30 -0.96 3.73 9.96
CA ILE A 30 -1.48 3.25 8.68
C ILE A 30 -1.95 1.81 8.80
N VAL A 31 -1.21 0.94 9.50
CA VAL A 31 -1.65 -0.43 9.76
C VAL A 31 -2.96 -0.42 10.55
N ARG A 32 -3.09 0.41 11.59
CA ARG A 32 -4.37 0.57 12.32
C ARG A 32 -5.52 0.97 11.39
N LEU A 33 -5.31 1.91 10.47
CA LEU A 33 -6.31 2.27 9.45
C LEU A 33 -6.66 1.05 8.58
N LEU A 34 -5.67 0.32 8.08
CA LEU A 34 -5.86 -0.81 7.18
C LEU A 34 -6.39 -2.08 7.87
N THR A 35 -6.41 -2.14 9.20
CA THR A 35 -7.05 -3.24 9.94
C THR A 35 -8.36 -2.83 10.58
N ASP A 36 -8.78 -1.57 10.46
CA ASP A 36 -10.08 -1.09 10.92
C ASP A 36 -11.20 -1.58 9.99
N PRO A 37 -12.22 -2.30 10.49
CA PRO A 37 -13.37 -2.71 9.69
C PRO A 37 -14.09 -1.54 9.00
N GLU A 38 -14.13 -0.35 9.62
CA GLU A 38 -14.80 0.82 9.05
C GLU A 38 -14.15 1.29 7.74
N THR A 39 -12.84 1.05 7.58
CA THR A 39 -12.12 1.32 6.32
C THR A 39 -12.68 0.51 5.15
N PHE A 40 -13.28 -0.66 5.42
CA PHE A 40 -13.80 -1.60 4.42
C PHE A 40 -15.32 -1.81 4.54
N GLY A 41 -16.04 -0.83 5.10
CA GLY A 41 -17.51 -0.89 5.20
C GLY A 41 -18.04 -1.86 6.24
N GLY A 42 -17.31 -2.03 7.35
CA GLY A 42 -17.70 -2.82 8.52
C GLY A 42 -17.30 -4.29 8.49
N ARG A 43 -16.55 -4.73 7.47
CA ARG A 43 -16.03 -6.10 7.40
C ARG A 43 -14.63 -6.17 7.99
N GLU A 44 -14.39 -7.14 8.85
CA GLU A 44 -13.07 -7.39 9.42
C GLU A 44 -12.13 -7.94 8.34
N PRO A 45 -11.08 -7.21 7.94
CA PRO A 45 -10.15 -7.68 6.93
C PRO A 45 -9.16 -8.68 7.54
N ALA A 46 -8.69 -9.64 6.75
CA ALA A 46 -7.60 -10.50 7.19
C ALA A 46 -6.27 -9.73 7.10
N TYR A 47 -5.44 -9.83 8.13
CA TYR A 47 -4.15 -9.14 8.24
C TYR A 47 -2.99 -10.13 8.34
N PHE A 48 -1.90 -9.83 7.65
CA PHE A 48 -0.67 -10.59 7.71
C PHE A 48 0.52 -9.65 7.79
N ASP A 49 1.40 -9.93 8.74
CA ASP A 49 2.70 -9.30 8.81
C ASP A 49 3.77 -10.21 8.21
N THR A 50 4.47 -9.73 7.20
CA THR A 50 5.60 -10.44 6.58
C THR A 50 6.91 -9.74 6.90
N ALA A 51 8.03 -10.37 6.56
CA ALA A 51 9.35 -9.74 6.73
C ALA A 51 9.46 -8.36 6.04
N VAL A 52 8.66 -8.12 4.99
CA VAL A 52 8.87 -6.98 4.10
C VAL A 52 7.63 -6.15 3.75
N SER A 53 6.44 -6.62 4.12
CA SER A 53 5.16 -5.99 3.81
C SER A 53 4.12 -6.31 4.88
N TYR A 54 3.19 -5.39 5.06
CA TYR A 54 1.90 -5.67 5.68
C TYR A 54 0.89 -5.97 4.57
N LEU A 55 0.17 -7.07 4.71
CA LEU A 55 -0.84 -7.53 3.75
C LEU A 55 -2.21 -7.48 4.42
N VAL A 56 -3.17 -6.89 3.73
CA VAL A 56 -4.56 -6.81 4.17
C VAL A 56 -5.46 -7.34 3.07
N VAL A 57 -6.37 -8.24 3.41
CA VAL A 57 -7.32 -8.85 2.49
C VAL A 57 -8.74 -8.46 2.89
N ASP A 58 -9.46 -7.82 1.97
CA ASP A 58 -10.89 -7.55 2.08
C ASP A 58 -11.61 -8.08 0.84
N GLY A 59 -12.33 -9.19 1.01
CA GLY A 59 -13.04 -9.88 -0.07
C GLY A 59 -12.11 -10.28 -1.23
N VAL A 60 -12.30 -9.64 -2.38
CA VAL A 60 -11.51 -9.90 -3.60
C VAL A 60 -10.30 -8.98 -3.76
N HIS A 61 -10.01 -8.17 -2.74
CA HIS A 61 -8.94 -7.19 -2.78
C HIS A 61 -7.81 -7.57 -1.83
N LEU A 62 -6.59 -7.51 -2.36
CA LEU A 62 -5.36 -7.53 -1.58
C LEU A 62 -4.77 -6.12 -1.55
N TYR A 63 -4.47 -5.63 -0.36
CA TYR A 63 -3.79 -4.37 -0.10
C TYR A 63 -2.40 -4.67 0.43
N VAL A 64 -1.38 -4.12 -0.21
CA VAL A 64 0.02 -4.33 0.16
C VAL A 64 0.65 -3.00 0.56
N LEU A 65 1.01 -2.87 1.82
CA LEU A 65 1.82 -1.77 2.35
C LEU A 65 3.25 -2.27 2.51
N ARG A 66 4.22 -1.56 1.93
CA ARG A 66 5.63 -1.97 1.98
C ARG A 66 6.30 -1.40 3.24
N LYS A 67 7.07 -2.22 3.96
CA LYS A 67 7.84 -1.74 5.11
C LYS A 67 8.99 -0.82 4.67
N PRO A 68 9.40 0.15 5.50
CA PRO A 68 10.58 0.96 5.25
C PRO A 68 11.84 0.11 5.42
N LEU A 69 12.37 -0.35 4.30
CA LEU A 69 13.56 -1.21 4.26
C LEU A 69 14.65 -0.54 3.44
N ASP A 70 15.88 -0.69 3.92
CA ASP A 70 17.10 -0.29 3.20
C ASP A 70 18.18 -1.35 3.43
N HIS A 71 17.97 -2.55 2.89
CA HIS A 71 18.95 -3.64 2.94
C HIS A 71 18.76 -4.61 1.76
N ASP A 72 19.80 -5.38 1.45
CA ASP A 72 19.79 -6.50 0.48
C ASP A 72 19.28 -6.14 -0.94
N GLY A 73 19.58 -4.91 -1.41
CA GLY A 73 19.15 -4.45 -2.73
C GLY A 73 17.65 -4.12 -2.83
N LEU A 74 16.91 -4.23 -1.73
CA LEU A 74 15.53 -3.77 -1.61
C LEU A 74 15.52 -2.38 -0.97
N ARG A 75 15.25 -1.36 -1.78
CA ARG A 75 15.15 0.02 -1.32
C ARG A 75 13.70 0.48 -1.31
N CYS A 76 13.13 0.62 -0.11
CA CYS A 76 11.76 1.07 0.16
C CYS A 76 11.70 2.06 1.34
N ALA A 77 12.82 2.74 1.61
CA ALA A 77 13.01 3.56 2.79
C ALA A 77 12.09 4.80 2.81
N THR A 78 11.90 5.44 1.66
CA THR A 78 11.07 6.65 1.55
C THR A 78 9.68 6.37 0.99
N VAL A 79 8.77 7.33 1.16
CA VAL A 79 7.43 7.31 0.56
C VAL A 79 7.53 7.21 -0.96
N GLU A 80 8.48 7.91 -1.58
CA GLU A 80 8.74 7.85 -3.02
C GLU A 80 9.26 6.47 -3.46
N ASP A 81 10.14 5.84 -2.67
CA ASP A 81 10.60 4.48 -2.96
C ASP A 81 9.41 3.50 -2.97
N ARG A 82 8.47 3.66 -2.03
CA ARG A 82 7.26 2.82 -1.94
C ARG A 82 6.24 3.10 -3.04
N TRP A 83 6.12 4.36 -3.49
CA TRP A 83 5.41 4.70 -4.73
C TRP A 83 6.00 3.98 -5.94
N ASN A 84 7.32 4.09 -6.14
CA ASN A 84 8.02 3.47 -7.26
C ASN A 84 7.85 1.95 -7.24
N TRP A 85 7.87 1.34 -6.06
CA TRP A 85 7.58 -0.08 -5.90
C TRP A 85 6.16 -0.43 -6.35
N CYS A 86 5.13 0.34 -5.95
CA CYS A 86 3.75 0.12 -6.37
C CYS A 86 3.58 0.22 -7.90
N GLU A 87 4.15 1.26 -8.51
CA GLU A 87 4.13 1.46 -9.96
C GLU A 87 4.80 0.29 -10.70
N ALA A 88 5.96 -0.16 -10.21
CA ALA A 88 6.65 -1.31 -10.79
C ALA A 88 5.82 -2.60 -10.71
N GLN A 89 5.07 -2.82 -9.62
CA GLN A 89 4.16 -3.97 -9.52
C GLN A 89 3.00 -3.86 -10.50
N CYS A 90 2.45 -2.67 -10.70
CA CYS A 90 1.37 -2.46 -11.67
C CYS A 90 1.83 -2.81 -13.10
N MET A 91 3.03 -2.37 -13.49
CA MET A 91 3.62 -2.70 -14.79
C MET A 91 3.87 -4.21 -14.97
N ARG A 92 4.30 -4.91 -13.91
CA ARG A 92 4.53 -6.37 -13.94
C ARG A 92 3.24 -7.18 -13.93
N GLY A 93 2.23 -6.72 -13.19
CA GLY A 93 0.91 -7.34 -13.12
C GLY A 93 0.22 -7.36 -14.48
N PHE A 94 0.40 -6.29 -15.26
CA PHE A 94 -0.13 -6.18 -16.63
C PHE A 94 0.45 -7.24 -17.58
N SER A 95 1.71 -7.66 -17.39
CA SER A 95 2.40 -8.55 -18.34
C SER A 95 2.38 -10.04 -18.00
N SER A 96 2.20 -10.41 -16.72
CA SER A 96 2.44 -11.79 -16.26
C SER A 96 1.21 -12.50 -15.68
N LEU A 97 0.13 -11.79 -15.35
CA LEU A 97 -0.99 -12.33 -14.57
C LEU A 97 -2.36 -12.29 -15.27
N GLY A 98 -2.44 -11.92 -16.55
CA GLY A 98 -3.73 -11.50 -17.14
C GLY A 98 -4.17 -10.17 -16.54
N ALA A 99 -5.35 -9.65 -16.90
CA ALA A 99 -5.82 -8.33 -16.46
C ALA A 99 -6.20 -8.29 -14.96
N VAL A 100 -5.26 -8.56 -14.07
CA VAL A 100 -5.36 -8.24 -12.65
C VAL A 100 -5.28 -6.73 -12.53
N MET A 101 -6.36 -6.12 -12.04
CA MET A 101 -6.38 -4.68 -11.78
C MET A 101 -5.55 -4.37 -10.54
N ALA A 102 -4.28 -4.04 -10.76
CA ALA A 102 -3.39 -3.46 -9.75
C ALA A 102 -3.35 -1.94 -9.93
N ARG A 103 -3.41 -1.20 -8.81
CA ARG A 103 -3.16 0.25 -8.80
C ARG A 103 -2.60 0.70 -7.45
N PRO A 104 -1.75 1.73 -7.42
CA PRO A 104 -1.43 2.40 -6.17
C PRO A 104 -2.65 3.17 -5.63
N LEU A 105 -2.79 3.19 -4.31
CA LEU A 105 -3.71 4.05 -3.58
C LEU A 105 -2.90 4.89 -2.58
N PRO A 106 -3.12 6.21 -2.53
CA PRO A 106 -2.47 7.03 -1.52
C PRO A 106 -3.08 6.74 -0.15
N ILE A 107 -2.23 6.72 0.88
CA ILE A 107 -2.66 6.94 2.26
C ILE A 107 -2.54 8.43 2.51
N ALA A 108 -3.69 9.09 2.63
CA ALA A 108 -3.76 10.54 2.70
C ALA A 108 -4.18 11.01 4.09
N ARG A 109 -3.48 12.01 4.62
CA ARG A 109 -3.88 12.73 5.83
C ARG A 109 -4.65 14.00 5.44
N ARG A 110 -5.84 14.16 6.02
CA ARG A 110 -6.65 15.38 5.94
C ARG A 110 -7.29 15.63 7.31
N GLU A 111 -7.26 16.88 7.75
CA GLU A 111 -7.85 17.28 9.05
C GLU A 111 -7.34 16.43 10.24
N GLY A 112 -6.07 15.99 10.18
CA GLY A 112 -5.45 15.17 11.22
C GLY A 112 -5.81 13.69 11.20
N GLN A 113 -6.65 13.24 10.26
CA GLN A 113 -7.07 11.84 10.13
C GLN A 113 -6.50 11.20 8.85
N LEU A 114 -6.20 9.90 8.91
CA LEU A 114 -5.74 9.11 7.77
C LEU A 114 -6.92 8.51 7.00
N PHE A 115 -6.78 8.45 5.68
CA PHE A 115 -7.76 7.87 4.76
C PHE A 115 -7.08 7.01 3.70
N LEU A 116 -7.72 5.91 3.34
CA LEU A 116 -7.32 5.06 2.21
C LEU A 116 -7.90 5.65 0.91
N GLY A 117 -7.04 6.26 0.10
CA GLY A 117 -7.41 6.93 -1.13
C GLY A 117 -7.96 8.35 -0.92
N GLY A 118 -8.23 9.01 -2.04
CA GLY A 118 -8.74 10.38 -2.06
C GLY A 118 -7.66 11.46 -1.90
N PRO A 119 -8.07 12.74 -1.85
CA PRO A 119 -7.16 13.87 -1.74
C PRO A 119 -6.63 14.07 -0.31
N GLY A 120 -5.46 14.68 -0.18
CA GLY A 120 -4.85 15.05 1.10
C GLY A 120 -3.32 15.09 1.02
N TYR A 121 -2.67 15.24 2.17
CA TYR A 121 -1.21 15.06 2.27
C TYR A 121 -0.88 13.58 2.21
N ILE A 122 -0.05 13.16 1.27
CA ILE A 122 0.28 11.73 1.10
C ILE A 122 1.33 11.34 2.14
N CYS A 123 0.93 10.43 3.04
CA CYS A 123 1.77 9.84 4.08
C CYS A 123 2.46 8.56 3.60
N ASP A 124 1.78 7.73 2.80
CA ASP A 124 2.36 6.51 2.22
C ASP A 124 1.54 6.03 1.01
N TRP A 125 1.92 4.88 0.45
CA TRP A 125 1.27 4.23 -0.68
C TRP A 125 0.95 2.77 -0.39
N VAL A 126 -0.26 2.37 -0.78
CA VAL A 126 -0.72 0.98 -0.72
C VAL A 126 -0.98 0.50 -2.13
N LEU A 127 -0.44 -0.65 -2.50
CA LEU A 127 -0.83 -1.32 -3.74
C LEU A 127 -2.15 -2.04 -3.51
N LYS A 128 -3.21 -1.63 -4.22
CA LYS A 128 -4.46 -2.40 -4.29
C LYS A 128 -4.42 -3.32 -5.49
N VAL A 129 -4.59 -4.61 -5.24
CA VAL A 129 -4.72 -5.67 -6.24
C VAL A 129 -6.15 -6.22 -6.17
N THR A 130 -6.84 -6.25 -7.30
CA THR A 130 -8.18 -6.84 -7.41
C THR A 130 -8.08 -8.18 -8.12
N CYS A 131 -8.55 -9.23 -7.46
CA CYS A 131 -8.53 -10.61 -7.94
C CYS A 131 -9.96 -11.10 -8.24
N GLN A 132 -10.12 -12.30 -8.82
CA GLN A 132 -11.43 -12.95 -8.90
C GLN A 132 -11.81 -13.55 -7.55
N SER A 133 -10.85 -14.19 -6.88
CA SER A 133 -11.00 -14.61 -5.50
C SER A 133 -9.67 -14.52 -4.77
N VAL A 134 -9.74 -14.27 -3.46
CA VAL A 134 -8.62 -14.41 -2.55
C VAL A 134 -9.02 -15.46 -1.52
N VAL A 135 -8.19 -16.49 -1.38
CA VAL A 135 -8.35 -17.53 -0.36
C VAL A 135 -7.24 -17.35 0.67
N VAL A 136 -7.65 -17.22 1.93
CA VAL A 136 -6.75 -17.09 3.07
C VAL A 136 -6.75 -18.42 3.82
N GLU A 137 -5.58 -19.04 3.92
CA GLU A 137 -5.33 -20.26 4.69
C GLU A 137 -4.20 -19.99 5.70
N PRO A 138 -4.07 -20.78 6.78
CA PRO A 138 -2.95 -20.65 7.70
C PRO A 138 -1.60 -20.71 6.96
N GLY A 139 -0.89 -19.58 6.92
CA GLY A 139 0.42 -19.45 6.27
C GLY A 139 0.40 -19.14 4.76
N PHE A 140 -0.77 -19.07 4.11
CA PHE A 140 -0.85 -18.86 2.65
C PHE A 140 -1.97 -17.92 2.24
N ILE A 141 -1.70 -17.09 1.23
CA ILE A 141 -2.71 -16.33 0.50
C ILE A 141 -2.69 -16.82 -0.94
N THR A 142 -3.79 -17.42 -1.37
CA THR A 142 -3.98 -17.86 -2.76
C THR A 142 -4.84 -16.85 -3.50
N LEU A 143 -4.26 -16.26 -4.56
CA LEU A 143 -4.95 -15.33 -5.45
C LEU A 143 -5.42 -16.09 -6.70
N ARG A 144 -6.73 -16.11 -6.97
CA ARG A 144 -7.27 -16.64 -8.24
C ARG A 144 -7.65 -15.50 -9.18
N ARG A 145 -7.34 -15.71 -10.46
CA ARG A 145 -7.53 -14.77 -11.57
C ARG A 145 -8.87 -15.00 -12.23
N ALA A 146 -9.51 -13.93 -12.71
CA ALA A 146 -10.60 -14.07 -13.67
C ALA A 146 -10.01 -14.67 -14.96
N ALA A 147 -10.67 -15.71 -15.48
CA ALA A 147 -10.29 -16.38 -16.71
C ALA A 147 -10.37 -15.46 -17.93
#